data_AF-A0A2K3K6P2-F1
#
_entry.id   AF-A0A2K3K6P2-F1
#
_cell.length_a   1.000
_cell.length_b   1.000
_cell.length_c   1.000
_cell.angle_alpha   90.00
_cell.angle_beta   90.00
_cell.angle_gamma   90.00
#
_symmetry.space_group_name_H-M   'P 1'
#
loop_
_entity.id
_entity.type
_entity.pdbx_description
1 polymer ?
#
loop_
_entity_poly.entity_id
_entity_poly.type
_entity_poly.pdbx_seq_one_letter_code
_entity_poly.pdbx_strand_id
1 'polypeptide(L)'
;MAKVLANRLRLVIGSVISEAQSAFVKDRQILDGILVANEVVDEARRSKKELMLFKVDFEKAYDSVDWGYLDDVMGRMSFPTLWRKWIRECVCTATASVLVNGSPTDEFPLRRGLRQGDPLSPFLFLLAAEGLNVLMEAM
;
A
#
# COMPACT_ATOMS: atom_id res chain seq x y z
N MET A 1 -4.76 13.65 13.80
CA MET A 1 -5.82 12.99 13.00
C MET A 1 -5.38 11.64 12.46
N ALA A 2 -4.28 11.56 11.71
CA ALA A 2 -3.80 10.34 11.05
C ALA A 2 -3.77 9.08 11.95
N LYS A 3 -3.22 9.19 13.17
CA LYS A 3 -3.21 8.07 14.15
C LYS A 3 -4.60 7.53 14.50
N VAL A 4 -5.61 8.39 14.62
CA VAL A 4 -6.99 7.97 14.92
C VAL A 4 -7.59 7.24 13.71
N LEU A 5 -7.37 7.75 12.50
CA LEU A 5 -7.82 7.10 11.27
C LEU A 5 -7.13 5.76 11.06
N ALA A 6 -5.81 5.69 11.28
CA ALA A 6 -5.03 4.45 11.20
C ALA A 6 -5.54 3.40 12.18
N ASN A 7 -5.81 3.78 13.44
CA ASN A 7 -6.33 2.85 14.44
C ASN A 7 -7.70 2.27 14.06
N ARG A 8 -8.56 3.06 13.41
CA ARG A 8 -9.87 2.58 12.91
C ARG A 8 -9.71 1.70 11.67
N LEU A 9 -8.88 2.13 10.71
CA LEU A 9 -8.63 1.38 9.47
C LEU A 9 -8.01 0.01 9.76
N ARG A 10 -7.10 -0.06 10.75
CA ARG A 10 -6.48 -1.31 11.22
C ARG A 10 -7.50 -2.40 11.60
N LEU A 11 -8.69 -2.01 12.08
CA LEU A 11 -9.73 -2.98 12.48
C LEU A 11 -10.40 -3.66 11.29
N VAL A 12 -10.38 -3.02 10.11
CA VAL A 12 -11.10 -3.49 8.92
C VAL A 12 -10.17 -3.85 7.77
N ILE A 13 -8.90 -3.43 7.80
CA ILE A 13 -7.98 -3.56 6.67
C ILE A 13 -7.86 -5.01 6.18
N GLY A 14 -7.76 -5.98 7.10
CA GLY A 14 -7.64 -7.40 6.77
C GLY A 14 -8.89 -8.01 6.13
N SER A 15 -10.04 -7.34 6.21
CA SER A 15 -11.28 -7.78 5.54
C SER A 15 -11.51 -7.16 4.17
N VAL A 16 -10.72 -6.14 3.82
CA VAL A 16 -10.91 -5.39 2.57
C VAL A 16 -9.76 -5.58 1.57
N ILE A 17 -8.66 -6.20 1.99
CA ILE A 17 -7.53 -6.53 1.10
C ILE A 17 -7.32 -8.05 1.03
N SER A 18 -6.78 -8.51 -0.10
CA SER A 18 -6.48 -9.92 -0.36
C SER A 18 -5.57 -10.54 0.69
N GLU A 19 -5.75 -11.84 0.97
CA GLU A 19 -4.91 -12.62 1.87
C GLU A 19 -3.46 -12.74 1.38
N ALA A 20 -3.21 -12.52 0.08
CA ALA A 20 -1.87 -12.45 -0.50
C ALA A 20 -1.03 -11.29 0.09
N GLN A 21 -1.67 -10.25 0.63
CA GLN A 21 -0.99 -9.14 1.30
C GLN A 21 -0.77 -9.45 2.80
N SER A 22 0.44 -9.82 3.20
CA SER A 22 0.74 -10.22 4.59
C SER A 22 1.27 -9.08 5.49
N ALA A 23 1.89 -8.05 4.92
CA ALA A 23 2.55 -6.99 5.68
C ALA A 23 1.55 -6.04 6.38
N PHE A 24 1.87 -5.61 7.60
CA PHE A 24 1.13 -4.61 8.40
C PHE A 24 -0.34 -4.98 8.75
N VAL A 25 -0.79 -6.18 8.43
CA VAL A 25 -2.11 -6.69 8.82
C VAL A 25 -1.96 -7.51 10.10
N LYS A 26 -2.84 -7.26 11.07
CA LYS A 26 -2.87 -8.05 12.30
C LYS A 26 -3.15 -9.51 11.97
N ASP A 27 -2.45 -10.42 12.65
CA ASP A 27 -2.63 -11.87 12.53
C ASP A 27 -2.20 -12.47 11.17
N ARG A 28 -1.51 -11.71 10.29
CA ARG A 28 -0.82 -12.24 9.09
C ARG A 28 0.69 -12.24 9.30
N GLN A 29 1.37 -13.33 8.94
CA GLN A 29 2.83 -13.45 9.10
C GLN A 29 3.54 -13.35 7.74
N ILE A 30 4.67 -12.64 7.71
CA ILE A 30 5.48 -12.54 6.48
C ILE A 30 6.01 -13.92 6.02
N LEU A 31 6.21 -14.83 6.98
CA LEU A 31 6.70 -16.18 6.72
C LEU A 31 5.69 -17.04 5.95
N ASP A 32 4.40 -16.73 6.02
CA ASP A 32 3.36 -17.49 5.32
C ASP A 32 3.55 -17.40 3.80
N GLY A 33 3.83 -16.19 3.28
CA GLY A 33 4.10 -15.99 1.85
C GLY A 33 5.38 -16.69 1.38
N ILE A 34 6.41 -16.73 2.22
CA ILE A 34 7.66 -17.44 1.93
C ILE A 34 7.41 -18.96 1.88
N LEU A 35 6.62 -19.48 2.82
CA LEU A 35 6.26 -20.90 2.87
C LEU A 35 5.48 -21.32 1.63
N VAL A 36 4.43 -20.56 1.25
CA VAL A 36 3.64 -20.83 0.03
C VAL A 36 4.53 -20.82 -1.22
N ALA A 37 5.39 -19.81 -1.37
CA ALA A 37 6.29 -19.74 -2.53
C ALA A 37 7.25 -20.94 -2.59
N ASN A 38 7.81 -21.38 -1.46
CA ASN A 38 8.68 -22.54 -1.40
C ASN A 38 7.96 -23.83 -1.78
N GLU A 39 6.73 -24.03 -1.29
CA GLU A 39 5.93 -25.22 -1.59
C GLU A 39 5.58 -25.30 -3.08
N VAL A 40 5.19 -24.17 -3.70
CA VAL A 40 4.94 -24.09 -5.16
C VAL A 40 6.17 -24.49 -5.98
N VAL A 41 7.35 -24.01 -5.58
CA VAL A 41 8.62 -24.35 -6.25
C VAL A 41 8.94 -25.85 -6.08
N ASP A 42 8.78 -26.39 -4.87
CA ASP A 42 9.06 -27.79 -4.60
C ASP A 42 8.08 -28.73 -5.33
N GLU A 43 6.79 -28.38 -5.38
CA GLU A 43 5.78 -29.13 -6.13
C GLU A 43 6.09 -29.16 -7.63
N ALA A 44 6.43 -28.00 -8.23
CA ALA A 44 6.82 -27.93 -9.63
C ALA A 44 8.03 -28.82 -9.93
N ARG A 45 9.03 -28.82 -9.04
CA ARG A 45 10.22 -29.67 -9.15
C ARG A 45 9.88 -31.16 -9.06
N ARG A 46 9.07 -31.57 -8.09
CA ARG A 46 8.64 -32.97 -7.92
C ARG A 46 7.81 -33.47 -9.10
N SER A 47 6.93 -32.62 -9.62
CA SER A 47 6.06 -32.93 -10.76
C SER A 47 6.73 -32.74 -12.12
N LYS A 48 7.99 -32.28 -12.17
CA LYS A 48 8.74 -31.97 -13.40
C LYS A 48 8.00 -30.99 -14.31
N LYS A 49 7.26 -30.05 -13.73
CA LYS A 49 6.61 -28.96 -14.47
C LYS A 49 7.58 -27.81 -14.64
N GLU A 50 7.53 -27.17 -15.81
CA GLU A 50 8.22 -25.89 -16.01
C GLU A 50 7.56 -24.82 -15.14
N LEU A 51 8.37 -24.02 -14.46
CA LEU A 51 7.92 -22.95 -13.57
C LEU A 51 8.62 -21.65 -13.97
N MET A 52 7.84 -20.58 -14.06
CA MET A 52 8.34 -19.21 -14.18
C MET A 52 8.02 -18.45 -12.89
N LEU A 53 9.04 -17.87 -12.26
CA LEU A 53 8.88 -16.99 -11.12
C LEU A 53 9.05 -15.54 -11.56
N PHE A 54 8.03 -14.73 -11.29
CA PHE A 54 8.06 -13.29 -11.56
C PHE A 54 8.20 -12.52 -10.25
N LYS A 55 9.31 -11.79 -10.12
CA LYS A 55 9.56 -10.92 -8.96
C LYS A 55 9.51 -9.47 -9.40
N VAL A 56 8.64 -8.70 -8.77
CA VAL A 56 8.45 -7.26 -8.99
C VAL A 56 8.65 -6.51 -7.68
N ASP A 57 9.08 -5.26 -7.81
CA ASP A 57 9.24 -4.34 -6.70
C ASP A 57 8.70 -2.95 -7.09
N PHE A 58 8.22 -2.19 -6.11
CA PHE A 58 7.65 -0.87 -6.34
C PHE A 58 8.74 0.20 -6.22
N GLU A 59 9.03 0.90 -7.33
CA GLU A 59 9.94 2.04 -7.28
C GLU A 59 9.35 3.16 -6.42
N LYS A 60 10.05 3.50 -5.33
CA LYS A 60 9.66 4.55 -4.38
C LYS A 60 8.20 4.37 -3.92
N ALA A 61 7.91 3.17 -3.42
CA ALA A 61 6.59 2.70 -3.03
C ALA A 61 5.69 3.77 -2.39
N TYR A 62 6.20 4.52 -1.40
CA TYR A 62 5.44 5.58 -0.76
C TYR A 62 5.40 6.88 -1.57
N ASP A 63 6.49 7.32 -2.17
CA ASP A 63 6.58 8.63 -2.85
C ASP A 63 5.86 8.66 -4.20
N SER A 64 5.54 7.49 -4.75
CA SER A 64 4.94 7.32 -6.07
C SER A 64 3.41 7.19 -6.06
N VAL A 65 2.77 7.01 -4.90
CA VAL A 65 1.31 6.82 -4.80
C VAL A 65 0.56 8.07 -5.28
N ASP A 66 -0.20 7.93 -6.36
CA ASP A 66 -1.10 8.99 -6.83
C ASP A 66 -2.34 9.11 -5.93
N TRP A 67 -2.67 10.33 -5.51
CA TRP A 67 -3.77 10.59 -4.59
C TRP A 67 -5.16 10.41 -5.23
N GLY A 68 -5.28 10.69 -6.53
CA GLY A 68 -6.53 10.47 -7.28
C GLY A 68 -6.82 8.98 -7.42
N TYR A 69 -5.81 8.22 -7.84
CA TYR A 69 -5.88 6.76 -7.88
C TYR A 69 -6.27 6.15 -6.52
N LEU A 70 -5.64 6.59 -5.43
CA LEU A 70 -5.98 6.11 -4.09
C LEU A 70 -7.45 6.40 -3.72
N ASP A 71 -7.95 7.61 -4.03
CA ASP A 71 -9.35 7.96 -3.79
C ASP A 71 -10.32 7.11 -4.63
N ASP A 72 -9.98 6.84 -5.89
CA ASP A 72 -10.76 6.00 -6.80
C ASP A 72 -10.83 4.55 -6.32
N VAL A 73 -9.69 3.97 -5.89
CA VAL A 73 -9.64 2.62 -5.31
C VAL A 73 -10.52 2.54 -4.07
N MET A 74 -10.35 3.49 -3.14
CA MET A 74 -11.20 3.56 -1.94
C MET A 74 -12.69 3.72 -2.29
N GLY A 75 -13.00 4.48 -3.33
CA GLY A 75 -14.36 4.64 -3.85
C GLY A 75 -14.95 3.32 -4.35
N ARG A 76 -14.18 2.55 -5.13
CA ARG A 76 -14.58 1.21 -5.61
C ARG A 76 -14.73 0.19 -4.47
N MET A 77 -13.93 0.33 -3.42
CA MET A 77 -14.06 -0.45 -2.18
C MET A 77 -15.19 0.03 -1.26
N SER A 78 -16.05 0.94 -1.74
CA SER A 78 -17.21 1.46 -1.00
C SER A 78 -16.88 2.20 0.30
N PHE A 79 -15.68 2.79 0.41
CA PHE A 79 -15.38 3.65 1.56
C PHE A 79 -16.27 4.90 1.55
N PRO A 80 -16.88 5.28 2.71
CA PRO A 80 -17.74 6.44 2.78
C PRO A 80 -17.07 7.72 2.30
N THR A 81 -17.80 8.57 1.57
CA THR A 81 -17.28 9.84 1.04
C THR A 81 -16.65 10.73 2.11
N LEU A 82 -17.23 10.76 3.32
CA LEU A 82 -16.65 11.52 4.44
C LEU A 82 -15.29 10.96 4.88
N TRP A 83 -15.16 9.63 4.90
CA TRP A 83 -13.89 8.98 5.23
C TRP A 83 -12.80 9.31 4.21
N ARG A 84 -13.13 9.19 2.92
CA ARG A 84 -12.24 9.53 1.82
C ARG A 84 -11.80 11.00 1.87
N LYS A 85 -12.70 11.93 2.18
CA LYS A 85 -12.36 13.34 2.43
C LYS A 85 -11.34 13.50 3.55
N TRP A 86 -11.51 12.82 4.69
CA TRP A 86 -10.53 12.89 5.78
C TRP A 86 -9.15 12.33 5.39
N ILE A 87 -9.12 11.25 4.61
CA ILE A 87 -7.86 10.70 4.09
C ILE A 87 -7.18 11.70 3.15
N ARG A 88 -7.96 12.31 2.23
CA ARG A 88 -7.48 13.34 1.30
C ARG A 88 -6.84 14.51 2.03
N GLU A 89 -7.47 15.01 3.10
CA GLU A 89 -6.90 16.09 3.92
C GLU A 89 -5.59 15.68 4.62
N CYS A 90 -5.45 14.40 5.00
CA CYS A 90 -4.21 13.91 5.61
C CYS A 90 -3.04 13.83 4.61
N VAL A 91 -3.32 13.50 3.34
CA VAL A 91 -2.26 13.28 2.33
C VAL A 91 -1.95 14.54 1.50
N CYS A 92 -2.96 15.32 1.12
CA CYS A 92 -2.81 16.40 0.14
C CYS A 92 -2.29 17.73 0.72
N THR A 93 -2.25 17.88 2.04
CA THR A 93 -1.86 19.14 2.71
C THR A 93 -0.36 19.25 2.97
N ALA A 94 0.43 18.30 2.47
CA ALA A 94 1.86 18.25 2.67
C ALA A 94 2.62 19.27 1.80
N THR A 95 3.51 20.02 2.43
CA THR A 95 4.55 20.81 1.77
C THR A 95 5.92 20.20 2.05
N ALA A 96 6.90 20.52 1.22
CA ALA A 96 8.29 20.15 1.41
C ALA A 96 9.20 21.31 1.01
N SER A 97 10.42 21.29 1.53
CA SER A 97 11.53 22.16 1.12
C SER A 97 12.76 21.29 0.86
N VAL A 98 13.61 21.73 -0.06
CA VAL A 98 14.94 21.13 -0.26
C VAL A 98 15.95 21.85 0.64
N LEU A 99 16.78 21.10 1.38
CA LEU A 99 17.90 21.67 2.11
C LEU A 99 19.10 21.85 1.17
N VAL A 100 19.58 23.09 1.03
CA VAL A 100 20.79 23.43 0.29
C VAL A 100 21.82 23.94 1.29
N ASN A 101 22.94 23.22 1.45
CA ASN A 101 23.97 23.51 2.46
C ASN A 101 23.40 23.65 3.88
N GLY A 102 22.41 22.81 4.23
CA GLY A 102 21.75 22.82 5.54
C GLY A 102 20.69 23.91 5.72
N SER A 103 20.49 24.80 4.74
CA SER A 103 19.46 25.83 4.77
C SER A 103 18.25 25.43 3.92
N PRO A 104 17.01 25.56 4.42
CA PRO A 104 15.82 25.24 3.65
C PRO A 104 15.57 26.26 2.52
N THR A 105 15.16 25.74 1.37
CA THR A 105 14.56 26.52 0.28
C THR A 105 13.09 26.83 0.57
N ASP A 106 12.47 27.64 -0.29
CA ASP A 106 11.04 27.91 -0.23
C ASP A 106 10.21 26.62 -0.25
N GLU A 107 9.14 26.61 0.54
CA GLU A 107 8.22 25.47 0.58
C GLU A 107 7.45 25.35 -0.74
N PHE A 108 7.27 24.11 -1.18
CA PHE A 108 6.40 23.77 -2.31
C PHE A 108 5.42 22.65 -1.91
N PRO A 109 4.20 22.64 -2.49
CA PRO A 109 3.23 21.59 -2.22
C PRO A 109 3.66 20.27 -2.87
N LEU A 110 3.48 19.17 -2.14
CA LEU A 110 3.55 17.85 -2.73
C LEU A 110 2.30 17.62 -3.61
N ARG A 111 2.41 16.74 -4.60
CA ARG A 111 1.30 16.40 -5.52
C ARG A 111 0.91 14.93 -5.51
N ARG A 112 1.73 14.11 -4.88
CA ARG A 112 1.57 12.66 -4.75
C ARG A 112 2.41 12.18 -3.57
N GLY A 113 2.24 10.92 -3.24
CA GLY A 113 3.03 10.20 -2.26
C GLY A 113 2.43 10.17 -0.86
N LEU A 114 2.90 9.23 -0.06
CA LEU A 114 2.51 9.01 1.32
C LEU A 114 3.71 9.33 2.23
N ARG A 115 3.44 9.97 3.38
CA ARG A 115 4.52 10.37 4.29
C ARG A 115 5.10 9.14 5.00
N GLN A 116 6.39 8.88 4.82
CA GLN A 116 7.08 7.83 5.58
C GLN A 116 7.09 8.18 7.08
N GLY A 117 6.82 7.20 7.93
CA GLY A 117 6.67 7.40 9.38
C GLY A 117 5.29 7.87 9.84
N ASP A 118 4.38 8.23 8.93
CA ASP A 118 2.97 8.44 9.29
C ASP A 118 2.30 7.08 9.54
N PRO A 119 1.60 6.89 10.68
CA PRO A 119 0.93 5.63 11.00
C PRO A 119 -0.15 5.20 10.00
N LEU A 120 -0.67 6.11 9.18
CA LEU A 120 -1.70 5.83 8.18
C LEU A 120 -1.12 5.32 6.86
N SER A 121 0.10 5.76 6.50
CA SER A 121 0.72 5.48 5.21
C SER A 121 0.83 3.99 4.86
N PRO A 122 1.23 3.08 5.78
CA PRO A 122 1.30 1.66 5.44
C PRO A 122 -0.05 1.08 5.00
N PHE A 123 -1.14 1.47 5.66
CA PHE A 123 -2.48 0.99 5.32
C PHE A 123 -2.99 1.56 4.00
N LEU A 124 -2.71 2.83 3.71
CA LEU A 124 -3.07 3.44 2.43
C LEU A 124 -2.30 2.82 1.27
N PHE A 125 -1.05 2.42 1.50
CA PHE A 125 -0.28 1.68 0.51
C PHE A 125 -0.88 0.31 0.21
N LEU A 126 -1.34 -0.44 1.23
CA LEU A 126 -2.03 -1.73 1.03
C LEU A 126 -3.31 -1.57 0.19
N LEU A 127 -4.08 -0.51 0.42
CA LEU A 127 -5.26 -0.20 -0.40
C LEU A 127 -4.85 0.09 -1.86
N ALA A 128 -3.81 0.91 -2.07
CA ALA A 128 -3.31 1.19 -3.41
C ALA A 128 -2.81 -0.07 -4.14
N ALA A 129 -2.11 -0.96 -3.42
CA ALA A 129 -1.59 -2.22 -3.95
C ALA A 129 -2.70 -3.24 -4.27
N GLU A 130 -3.85 -3.15 -3.60
CA GLU A 130 -4.99 -4.03 -3.86
C GLU A 130 -5.49 -3.92 -5.32
N GLY A 131 -5.36 -2.74 -5.94
CA GLY A 131 -5.69 -2.58 -7.36
C GLY A 131 -4.82 -3.47 -8.26
N LEU A 132 -3.54 -3.68 -7.92
CA LEU A 132 -2.70 -4.64 -8.64
C LEU A 132 -3.16 -6.07 -8.39
N ASN A 133 -3.49 -6.42 -7.14
CA ASN A 133 -3.99 -7.76 -6.81
C ASN A 133 -5.25 -8.12 -7.63
N VAL A 134 -6.23 -7.22 -7.67
CA VAL A 134 -7.46 -7.41 -8.45
C VAL A 134 -7.17 -7.59 -9.96
N LEU A 135 -6.19 -6.86 -10.51
CA LEU A 135 -5.77 -7.04 -11.89
C LEU A 135 -5.13 -8.41 -12.12
N MET A 136 -4.32 -8.90 -11.18
CA MET A 136 -3.69 -10.21 -11.26
C MET A 136 -4.70 -11.36 -11.19
N GLU A 137 -5.77 -11.22 -10.39
CA GLU A 137 -6.84 -12.22 -10.28
C GLU A 137 -7.77 -12.25 -11.50
N ALA A 138 -7.84 -11.15 -12.26
CA ALA A 138 -8.66 -11.05 -13.46
C ALA A 138 -7.99 -11.59 -14.73
N MET A 139 -6.69 -11.88 -14.67
CA MET A 139 -5.92 -12.50 -15.77
C MET A 139 -6.05 -14.01 -15.76
#